data_AF-A0A7X7B0U8-F1
#
_entry.id   AF-A0A7X7B0U8-F1
#
_cell.length_a   1.000
_cell.length_b   1.000
_cell.length_c   1.000
_cell.angle_alpha   90.00
_cell.angle_beta   90.00
_cell.angle_gamma   90.00
#
_symmetry.space_group_name_H-M   'P 1'
#
loop_
_entity.id
_entity.type
_entity.pdbx_description
1 polymer ?
#
loop_
_entity_poly.entity_id
_entity_poly.type
_entity_poly.pdbx_seq_one_letter_code
_entity_poly.pdbx_strand_id
1 'polypeptide(L)'
;MGKHKKLIVFSSDKQVKKYLVNTLNDVIGAEVEIIGCSLDEGVNVIDKDVPVLTSGEFLSHVAAQLFKNSKIISSKRVITGYNLEKVMMLPKGKSILVVNHPRATSE
;
A
#
# COMPACT_ATOMS: atom_id res chain seq x y z
N MET A 1 1.90 24.37 -17.45
CA MET A 1 1.65 22.96 -17.06
C MET A 1 2.23 22.75 -15.68
N GLY A 2 1.39 22.71 -14.64
CA GLY A 2 1.85 22.57 -13.26
C GLY A 2 2.49 21.19 -13.04
N LYS A 3 3.57 21.13 -12.24
CA LYS A 3 4.17 19.85 -11.82
C LYS A 3 3.08 18.99 -11.14
N HIS A 4 2.70 17.87 -11.75
CA HIS A 4 1.87 16.88 -11.07
C HIS A 4 2.62 16.39 -9.83
N LYS A 5 1.95 16.43 -8.67
CA LYS A 5 2.51 15.89 -7.42
C LYS A 5 2.64 14.39 -7.58
N LYS A 6 3.70 13.77 -7.05
CA LYS A 6 3.94 12.32 -7.14
C LYS A 6 3.90 11.68 -5.76
N LEU A 7 3.41 10.44 -5.68
CA LEU A 7 3.46 9.61 -4.48
C LEU A 7 3.85 8.18 -4.87
N ILE A 8 4.89 7.65 -4.23
CA ILE A 8 5.27 6.24 -4.37
C ILE A 8 4.51 5.42 -3.32
N VAL A 9 3.87 4.34 -3.74
CA VAL A 9 3.29 3.32 -2.88
C VAL A 9 4.24 2.13 -2.86
N PHE A 10 4.77 1.81 -1.68
CA PHE A 10 5.70 0.70 -1.49
C PHE A 10 5.07 -0.40 -0.62
N SER A 11 4.94 -1.60 -1.18
CA SER A 11 4.36 -2.75 -0.49
C SER A 11 5.27 -3.98 -0.45
N SER A 12 4.87 -4.98 0.34
CA SER A 12 5.53 -6.28 0.43
C SER A 12 5.36 -7.10 -0.84
N ASP A 13 4.16 -7.12 -1.40
CA ASP A 13 3.79 -7.93 -2.56
C ASP A 13 2.95 -7.16 -3.58
N LYS A 14 2.91 -7.69 -4.80
CA LYS A 14 2.25 -7.07 -5.95
C LYS A 14 0.74 -6.93 -5.82
N GLN A 15 0.05 -7.79 -5.07
CA GLN A 15 -1.41 -7.69 -4.92
C GLN A 15 -1.76 -6.53 -4.00
N VAL A 16 -1.03 -6.40 -2.88
CA VAL A 16 -1.16 -5.25 -1.98
C VAL A 16 -0.84 -3.95 -2.71
N LYS A 17 0.23 -3.91 -3.51
CA LYS A 17 0.56 -2.77 -4.37
C LYS A 17 -0.63 -2.40 -5.26
N LYS A 18 -1.16 -3.36 -6.02
CA LYS A 18 -2.25 -3.13 -6.97
C LYS A 18 -3.50 -2.58 -6.27
N TYR A 19 -3.87 -3.18 -5.13
CA TYR A 19 -4.99 -2.71 -4.33
C TYR A 19 -4.80 -1.25 -3.89
N LEU A 20 -3.66 -0.93 -3.26
CA LEU A 20 -3.38 0.41 -2.75
C LEU A 20 -3.29 1.46 -3.86
N VAL A 21 -2.64 1.14 -4.97
CA VAL A 21 -2.53 2.02 -6.13
C VAL A 21 -3.92 2.36 -6.68
N ASN A 22 -4.79 1.36 -6.84
CA ASN A 22 -6.16 1.58 -7.32
C ASN A 22 -6.96 2.44 -6.33
N THR A 23 -6.94 2.08 -5.04
CA THR A 23 -7.66 2.83 -4.00
C THR A 23 -7.20 4.29 -3.93
N LEU A 24 -5.90 4.55 -4.01
CA LEU A 24 -5.39 5.93 -3.96
C LEU A 24 -5.65 6.69 -5.26
N ASN A 25 -5.58 6.03 -6.42
CA ASN A 25 -5.96 6.66 -7.68
C ASN A 25 -7.43 7.10 -7.67
N ASP A 26 -8.33 6.28 -7.13
CA ASP A 26 -9.76 6.62 -7.03
C ASP A 26 -10.02 7.82 -6.11
N VAL A 27 -9.21 8.00 -5.06
CA VAL A 27 -9.43 9.06 -4.06
C VAL A 27 -8.68 10.35 -4.38
N ILE A 28 -7.43 10.26 -4.86
CA ILE A 28 -6.53 11.42 -5.05
C ILE A 28 -5.84 11.45 -6.43
N GLY A 29 -6.12 10.50 -7.32
CA GLY A 29 -5.43 10.36 -8.61
C GLY A 29 -5.61 11.56 -9.57
N ALA A 30 -6.66 12.37 -9.37
CA ALA A 30 -6.87 13.60 -10.14
C ALA A 30 -5.79 14.67 -9.86
N GLU A 31 -5.18 14.66 -8.68
CA GLU A 31 -4.20 15.67 -8.24
C GLU A 31 -2.78 15.11 -8.06
N VAL A 32 -2.67 13.78 -7.86
CA VAL A 32 -1.42 13.10 -7.51
C VAL A 32 -1.21 11.89 -8.42
N GLU A 33 -0.04 11.82 -9.06
CA GLU A 33 0.42 10.64 -9.78
C GLU A 33 0.85 9.56 -8.78
N ILE A 34 0.17 8.41 -8.80
CA ILE A 34 0.44 7.28 -7.91
C ILE A 34 1.32 6.25 -8.62
N ILE A 35 2.51 6.02 -8.07
CA ILE A 35 3.51 5.08 -8.62
C ILE A 35 3.62 3.88 -7.67
N GLY A 36 3.39 2.67 -8.17
CA GLY A 36 3.45 1.45 -7.35
C GLY A 36 4.77 0.71 -7.45
N CYS A 37 5.31 0.27 -6.31
CA CYS A 37 6.45 -0.63 -6.20
C CYS A 37 6.16 -1.72 -5.17
N SER A 38 6.63 -2.94 -5.40
CA SER A 38 6.57 -4.02 -4.42
C SER A 38 7.90 -4.74 -4.29
N LEU A 39 8.17 -5.26 -3.09
CA LEU A 39 9.42 -5.94 -2.79
C LEU A 39 9.59 -7.23 -3.61
N ASP A 40 8.50 -7.96 -3.85
CA ASP A 40 8.48 -9.24 -4.59
C ASP A 40 8.76 -9.12 -6.10
N GLU A 41 8.56 -7.95 -6.69
CA GLU A 41 8.85 -7.66 -8.10
C GLU A 41 10.23 -7.03 -8.30
N GLY A 42 10.93 -6.72 -7.20
CA GLY A 42 12.14 -5.90 -7.20
C GLY A 42 11.82 -4.41 -7.34
N VAL A 43 12.63 -3.58 -6.69
CA VAL A 43 12.47 -2.11 -6.73
C VAL A 43 13.63 -1.50 -7.48
N ASN A 44 13.37 -0.99 -8.68
CA ASN A 44 14.28 -0.07 -9.34
C ASN A 44 14.09 1.31 -8.69
N VAL A 45 15.11 1.81 -8.00
CA VAL A 45 15.07 3.06 -7.23
C VAL A 45 14.49 4.21 -8.09
N ILE A 46 13.33 4.72 -7.68
CA ILE A 46 12.62 5.80 -8.37
C ILE A 46 12.95 7.11 -7.67
N ASP A 47 13.30 8.12 -8.46
CA ASP A 47 13.42 9.55 -8.18
C ASP A 47 13.70 9.96 -6.72
N LYS A 48 14.85 10.63 -6.54
CA LYS A 48 15.15 11.36 -5.30
C LYS A 48 14.04 12.39 -5.05
N ASP A 49 13.64 12.53 -3.78
CA ASP A 49 12.72 13.55 -3.27
C ASP A 49 11.21 13.32 -3.51
N VAL A 50 10.78 12.14 -3.96
CA VAL A 50 9.34 11.77 -4.01
C VAL A 50 8.91 11.11 -2.70
N PRO A 51 7.82 11.52 -2.04
CA PRO A 51 7.35 10.86 -0.82
C PRO A 51 6.93 9.40 -1.08
N VAL A 52 7.18 8.54 -0.10
CA VAL A 52 6.90 7.09 -0.16
C VAL A 52 5.92 6.72 0.94
N LEU A 53 4.75 6.21 0.57
CA LEU A 53 3.79 5.58 1.46
C LEU A 53 4.07 4.08 1.55
N THR A 54 4.37 3.57 2.74
CA THR A 54 4.53 2.12 2.95
C THR A 54 3.20 1.47 3.31
N SER A 55 2.94 0.26 2.81
CA SER A 55 1.72 -0.52 3.12
C SER A 55 1.63 -1.00 4.57
N GLY A 56 2.71 -0.84 5.33
CA GLY A 56 2.79 -1.12 6.76
C GLY A 56 4.10 -0.60 7.34
N GLU A 57 4.12 -0.42 8.66
CA GLU A 57 5.28 0.06 9.41
C GLU A 57 6.50 -0.86 9.31
N PHE A 58 6.28 -2.18 9.16
CA PHE A 58 7.35 -3.17 8.99
C PHE A 58 8.23 -2.93 7.75
N LEU A 59 7.75 -2.16 6.77
CA LEU A 59 8.52 -1.79 5.56
C LEU A 59 9.31 -0.49 5.72
N SER A 60 9.13 0.26 6.81
CA SER A 60 9.73 1.59 7.00
C SER A 60 11.26 1.57 6.86
N HIS A 61 11.92 0.61 7.51
CA HIS A 61 13.39 0.48 7.45
C HIS A 61 13.88 0.14 6.04
N VAL A 62 13.20 -0.79 5.36
CA VAL A 62 13.54 -1.17 3.98
C VAL A 62 13.31 0.02 3.03
N ALA A 63 12.20 0.75 3.21
CA ALA A 63 11.88 1.94 2.44
C ALA A 63 12.96 3.04 2.63
N ALA A 64 13.40 3.28 3.86
CA ALA A 64 14.45 4.26 4.13
C ALA A 64 15.80 3.89 3.46
N GLN A 65 16.11 2.59 3.33
CA GLN A 65 17.31 2.13 2.63
C GLN A 65 17.22 2.28 1.11
N LEU A 66 16.05 1.98 0.53
CA LEU A 66 15.81 2.03 -0.91
C LEU A 66 15.58 3.47 -1.41
N PHE A 67 14.95 4.33 -0.60
CA PHE A 67 14.53 5.68 -0.96
C PHE A 67 15.19 6.74 -0.07
N LYS A 68 16.52 6.83 -0.11
CA LYS A 68 17.35 7.58 0.86
C LYS A 68 17.01 9.07 1.04
N ASN A 69 16.45 9.71 0.01
CA ASN A 69 16.12 11.15 0.04
C ASN A 69 14.61 11.41 0.12
N SER A 70 13.81 10.36 0.25
CA SER A 70 12.36 10.45 0.23
C SER A 70 11.80 10.58 1.64
N LYS A 71 10.73 11.37 1.77
CA LYS A 71 9.91 11.37 2.99
C LYS A 71 9.15 10.05 3.07
N ILE A 72 9.47 9.23 4.06
CA ILE A 72 8.78 7.97 4.33
C ILE A 72 7.55 8.24 5.19
N ILE A 73 6.38 7.82 4.71
CA ILE A 73 5.10 7.87 5.40
C ILE A 73 4.68 6.42 5.64
N SER A 74 4.71 5.96 6.88
CA SER A 74 4.37 4.58 7.19
C SER A 74 2.97 4.45 7.79
N SER A 75 2.18 3.54 7.25
CA SER A 75 0.89 3.21 7.85
C SER A 75 1.08 2.39 9.13
N LYS A 76 0.56 2.90 10.25
CA LYS A 76 0.57 2.19 11.55
C LYS A 76 -0.19 0.86 11.50
N ARG A 77 -1.22 0.77 10.65
CA ARG A 77 -1.95 -0.47 10.39
C ARG A 77 -1.51 -1.01 9.03
N VAL A 78 -1.38 -2.33 8.96
CA VAL A 78 -1.11 -3.03 7.70
C VAL A 78 -2.31 -2.89 6.79
N ILE A 79 -2.13 -2.27 5.62
CA ILE A 79 -3.17 -2.09 4.61
C ILE A 79 -2.88 -3.08 3.47
N THR A 80 -3.36 -4.31 3.61
CA THR A 80 -3.12 -5.37 2.62
C THR A 80 -4.29 -5.60 1.67
N GLY A 81 -5.50 -5.14 2.00
CA GLY A 81 -6.70 -5.60 1.29
C GLY A 81 -6.97 -7.11 1.41
N TYR A 82 -6.13 -7.86 2.15
CA TYR A 82 -6.15 -9.32 2.26
C TYR A 82 -7.47 -9.85 2.81
N ASN A 83 -8.07 -9.14 3.76
CA ASN A 83 -9.40 -9.49 4.26
C ASN A 83 -10.53 -8.96 3.37
N LEU A 84 -10.27 -7.93 2.54
CA LEU A 84 -11.27 -7.40 1.62
C LEU A 84 -11.52 -8.36 0.47
N GLU A 85 -10.48 -8.97 -0.12
CA GLU A 85 -10.68 -10.01 -1.15
C GLU A 85 -11.52 -11.18 -0.62
N LYS A 86 -11.28 -11.61 0.63
CA LYS A 86 -12.10 -12.65 1.27
C LYS A 86 -13.56 -12.24 1.39
N VAL A 87 -13.83 -10.97 1.68
CA VAL A 87 -15.20 -10.41 1.73
C VAL A 87 -15.81 -10.34 0.32
N MET A 88 -15.02 -9.96 -0.70
CA MET A 88 -15.48 -9.88 -2.09
C MET A 88 -15.78 -11.26 -2.71
N MET A 89 -15.16 -12.33 -2.21
CA MET A 89 -15.42 -13.71 -2.63
C MET A 89 -16.65 -14.35 -1.97
N LEU A 90 -17.31 -13.65 -1.04
CA LEU A 90 -18.46 -14.19 -0.33
C LEU A 90 -19.68 -14.40 -1.26
N PRO A 91 -20.38 -15.54 -1.17
CA PRO A 91 -21.57 -15.80 -1.98
C PRO A 91 -22.69 -14.79 -1.70
N LYS A 92 -23.22 -14.17 -2.76
CA LYS A 92 -24.31 -13.20 -2.68
C LYS A 92 -25.58 -13.84 -2.13
N GLY A 93 -26.28 -13.11 -1.25
CA GLY A 93 -27.59 -13.51 -0.71
C GLY A 93 -27.54 -14.63 0.34
N LYS A 94 -26.36 -14.96 0.89
CA LYS A 94 -26.20 -15.94 1.96
C LYS A 94 -25.73 -15.28 3.25
N SER A 95 -26.23 -15.74 4.39
CA SER A 95 -25.71 -15.39 5.71
C SER A 95 -24.42 -16.16 5.96
N ILE A 96 -23.36 -15.45 6.38
CA ILE A 96 -22.01 -16.01 6.46
C ILE A 96 -21.34 -15.55 7.75
N LEU A 97 -20.67 -16.48 8.44
CA LEU A 97 -19.88 -16.18 9.63
C LEU A 97 -18.45 -15.87 9.21
N VAL A 98 -18.02 -14.64 9.45
CA VAL A 98 -16.62 -14.22 9.26
C VAL A 98 -15.94 -14.21 10.62
N VAL A 99 -15.00 -15.12 10.83
CA VAL A 99 -14.18 -15.16 12.05
C VAL A 99 -12.83 -14.51 11.76
N ASN A 100 -12.57 -13.37 12.40
CA ASN A 100 -11.24 -12.77 12.40
C ASN A 100 -10.42 -13.39 13.54
N HIS A 101 -9.33 -14.11 13.21
CA HIS A 101 -8.42 -14.69 14.19
C HIS A 101 -7.04 -14.01 14.09
N PRO A 102 -6.88 -12.80 14.66
CA PRO A 102 -5.60 -12.11 14.63
C PRO A 102 -4.57 -12.88 15.45
N ARG A 103 -3.38 -13.11 14.87
CA ARG A 103 -2.27 -13.81 15.55
C ARG A 103 -1.56 -12.95 16.61
N ALA A 104 -1.89 -11.67 16.70
CA ALA A 104 -1.40 -10.76 17.72
C ALA A 104 -2.49 -9.72 18.04
N THR A 105 -2.82 -9.59 19.32
CA THR A 105 -3.48 -8.42 19.91
C THR A 105 -2.40 -7.48 20.43
N SER A 106 -2.44 -6.22 20.04
CA SER A 106 -1.65 -5.17 20.70
C SER A 106 -2.50 -4.59 21.84
N GLU A 107 -1.90 -4.47 23.03
CA GLU A 107 -2.40 -3.67 24.16
C GLU A 107 -2.45 -2.18 23.81
#